data_AF-A0A0F9GU16-F1
#
_entry.id   AF-A0A0F9GU16-F1
#
_cell.length_a   1.000
_cell.length_b   1.000
_cell.length_c   1.000
_cell.angle_alpha   90.00
_cell.angle_beta   90.00
_cell.angle_gamma   90.00
#
_symmetry.space_group_name_H-M   'P 1'
#
loop_
_entity.id
_entity.type
_entity.pdbx_description
1 polymer ?
#
loop_
_entity_poly.entity_id
_entity_poly.type
_entity_poly.pdbx_seq_one_letter_code
_entity_poly.pdbx_strand_id
1 'polypeptide(L)'
;MGTILYGPESEVFNQYSAVSPAPGDNGSGGQIAQRGVQALGQQIVLADGRKFRFARAGELLVIGEVLQSATPIATDASMACAVGVVGDRIVTFTHGGAITVINFFAEGYGNISLDPGGGQNYKVASHAALKSSTAGDIVNLIPGHALRVALTTTSDLTLATHVCDGVITMPATPLGALAGVAVSLIASGKFGWIQTHGMGSVLSAASTVSGNNVGCLLTGGTAGAVAPLSAATQPVVGVAQVAEGTGEFGAINITID
;
A
#
# COMPACT_ATOMS: atom_id res chain seq x y z
N MET A 1 -38.83 15.29 -1.66
CA MET A 1 -37.76 14.42 -2.19
C MET A 1 -36.44 15.01 -1.74
N GLY A 2 -35.88 14.48 -0.65
CA GLY A 2 -34.61 14.97 -0.11
C GLY A 2 -33.46 14.20 -0.73
N THR A 3 -32.57 14.90 -1.42
CA THR A 3 -31.35 14.35 -2.01
C THR A 3 -30.41 13.92 -0.88
N ILE A 4 -30.26 12.61 -0.68
CA ILE A 4 -29.25 12.03 0.20
C ILE A 4 -27.94 11.99 -0.59
N LEU A 5 -26.94 12.75 -0.14
CA LEU A 5 -25.56 12.66 -0.61
C LEU A 5 -24.87 11.52 0.14
N TYR A 6 -24.54 10.44 -0.56
CA TYR A 6 -23.77 9.32 -0.04
C TYR A 6 -22.27 9.69 0.02
N GLY A 7 -21.61 9.36 1.13
CA GLY A 7 -20.14 9.31 1.16
C GLY A 7 -19.65 8.08 0.39
N PRO A 8 -18.39 8.03 -0.06
CA PRO A 8 -17.86 6.91 -0.85
C PRO A 8 -17.87 5.56 -0.09
N GLU A 9 -18.06 5.58 1.23
CA GLU A 9 -18.03 4.38 2.09
C GLU A 9 -19.21 4.31 3.08
N SER A 10 -20.31 5.04 2.83
CA SER A 10 -21.51 4.92 3.66
C SER A 10 -22.44 3.84 3.12
N GLU A 11 -22.55 2.73 3.87
CA GLU A 11 -23.40 1.55 3.66
C GLU A 11 -24.77 1.85 3.04
N VAL A 12 -25.03 1.31 1.84
CA VAL A 12 -26.17 0.42 1.54
C VAL A 12 -25.84 -0.40 0.26
N PHE A 13 -25.08 -1.50 0.33
CA PHE A 13 -24.94 -2.41 -0.84
C PHE A 13 -24.69 -3.87 -0.46
N ASN A 14 -25.77 -4.63 -0.22
CA ASN A 14 -26.14 -5.78 -1.06
C ASN A 14 -27.44 -6.41 -0.52
N GLN A 15 -28.54 -6.33 -1.28
CA GLN A 15 -29.80 -7.01 -0.94
C GLN A 15 -29.71 -8.55 -0.98
N TYR A 16 -28.58 -9.09 -1.44
CA TYR A 16 -28.25 -10.53 -1.44
C TYR A 16 -27.28 -10.94 -0.32
N SER A 17 -26.99 -10.06 0.65
CA SER A 17 -26.13 -10.42 1.79
C SER A 17 -26.90 -11.26 2.82
N ALA A 18 -26.97 -12.57 2.60
CA ALA A 18 -27.60 -13.51 3.53
C ALA A 18 -26.73 -13.86 4.76
N VAL A 19 -25.49 -13.35 4.86
CA VAL A 19 -24.58 -13.66 5.97
C VAL A 19 -23.74 -12.44 6.34
N SER A 20 -24.08 -11.84 7.47
CA SER A 20 -23.23 -10.98 8.29
C SER A 20 -23.02 -11.79 9.58
N PRO A 21 -21.80 -12.23 9.96
CA PRO A 21 -20.48 -11.60 9.82
C PRO A 21 -19.54 -12.33 8.82
N ALA A 22 -18.31 -11.82 8.68
CA ALA A 22 -17.24 -12.39 7.86
C ALA A 22 -17.08 -13.93 8.10
N PRO A 23 -16.75 -14.72 7.06
CA PRO A 23 -16.37 -16.11 7.25
C PRO A 23 -15.27 -16.18 8.30
N GLY A 24 -15.52 -17.00 9.32
CA GLY A 24 -14.80 -17.00 10.58
C GLY A 24 -13.29 -17.14 10.43
N ASP A 25 -12.60 -16.56 11.40
CA ASP A 25 -11.19 -16.78 11.67
C ASP A 25 -10.83 -18.25 11.43
N ASN A 26 -9.93 -18.50 10.49
CA ASN A 26 -9.43 -19.83 10.17
C ASN A 26 -8.45 -20.35 11.25
N GLY A 27 -8.79 -20.15 12.54
CA GLY A 27 -8.23 -20.86 13.69
C GLY A 27 -6.73 -20.68 13.97
N SER A 28 -6.03 -19.76 13.32
CA SER A 28 -4.60 -19.53 13.60
C SER A 28 -4.31 -18.02 13.64
N GLY A 29 -4.49 -17.44 14.82
CA GLY A 29 -4.27 -16.02 15.07
C GLY A 29 -2.82 -15.62 14.82
N GLY A 30 -2.58 -14.89 13.73
CA GLY A 30 -1.35 -14.16 13.48
C GLY A 30 -1.63 -12.66 13.39
N GLN A 31 -0.98 -11.84 14.23
CA GLN A 31 -0.90 -10.36 14.18
C GLN A 31 -2.09 -9.58 13.56
N ILE A 32 -3.33 -9.96 13.88
CA ILE A 32 -4.54 -9.15 13.58
C ILE A 32 -4.93 -8.30 14.80
N ALA A 33 -4.32 -8.54 15.97
CA ALA A 33 -4.70 -7.90 17.23
C ALA A 33 -4.49 -6.36 17.28
N GLN A 34 -3.64 -5.77 16.43
CA GLN A 34 -3.54 -4.30 16.27
C GLN A 34 -4.17 -3.77 14.97
N ARG A 35 -4.50 -4.65 14.00
CA ARG A 35 -5.32 -4.30 12.83
C ARG A 35 -6.78 -4.00 13.21
N GLY A 36 -7.18 -4.31 14.44
CA GLY A 36 -8.52 -4.02 14.96
C GLY A 36 -8.76 -2.58 15.44
N VAL A 37 -7.74 -1.71 15.50
CA VAL A 37 -7.92 -0.32 16.02
C VAL A 37 -7.87 0.73 14.91
N GLN A 38 -7.00 0.56 13.91
CA GLN A 38 -6.86 1.45 12.76
C GLN A 38 -6.55 0.61 11.52
N ALA A 39 -7.21 0.89 10.40
CA ALA A 39 -6.94 0.20 9.13
C ALA A 39 -5.64 0.72 8.49
N LEU A 40 -4.95 -0.11 7.71
CA LEU A 40 -3.80 0.36 6.94
C LEU A 40 -4.23 1.46 5.97
N GLY A 41 -3.38 2.49 5.86
CA GLY A 41 -3.67 3.67 5.04
C GLY A 41 -4.66 4.65 5.64
N GLN A 42 -5.24 4.36 6.82
CA GLN A 42 -6.12 5.31 7.51
C GLN A 42 -5.42 6.65 7.66
N GLN A 43 -6.15 7.73 7.38
CA GLN A 43 -5.60 9.08 7.34
C GLN A 43 -6.00 9.90 8.56
N ILE A 44 -5.02 10.63 9.13
CA ILE A 44 -5.26 11.73 10.06
C ILE A 44 -4.84 13.03 9.37
N VAL A 45 -5.68 14.06 9.49
CA VAL A 45 -5.38 15.42 9.05
C VAL A 45 -5.35 16.31 10.28
N LEU A 46 -4.24 17.01 10.50
CA LEU A 46 -4.08 17.95 11.61
C LEU A 46 -4.56 19.35 11.21
N ALA A 47 -4.82 20.20 12.21
CA ALA A 47 -5.30 21.57 12.01
C ALA A 47 -4.31 22.45 11.20
N ASP A 48 -3.02 22.09 11.19
CA ASP A 48 -1.97 22.76 10.41
C ASP A 48 -1.86 22.24 8.96
N GLY A 49 -2.75 21.34 8.54
CA GLY A 49 -2.80 20.78 7.18
C GLY A 49 -1.85 19.60 6.93
N ARG A 50 -1.08 19.17 7.93
CA ARG A 50 -0.28 17.93 7.81
C ARG A 50 -1.18 16.71 7.75
N LYS A 51 -0.83 15.76 6.88
CA LYS A 51 -1.54 14.48 6.72
C LYS A 51 -0.61 13.32 7.08
N PHE A 52 -1.19 12.33 7.75
CA PHE A 52 -0.50 11.12 8.18
C PHE A 52 -1.30 9.90 7.74
N ARG A 53 -0.60 8.82 7.37
CA ARG A 53 -1.21 7.52 7.09
C ARG A 53 -0.71 6.48 8.09
N PHE A 54 -1.59 5.58 8.51
CA PHE A 54 -1.23 4.47 9.40
C PHE A 54 -0.55 3.35 8.58
N ALA A 55 0.62 2.92 9.03
CA ALA A 55 1.47 1.99 8.30
C ALA A 55 2.08 0.90 9.18
N ARG A 56 2.39 -0.25 8.58
CA ARG A 56 3.20 -1.32 9.17
C ARG A 56 4.63 -1.21 8.65
N ALA A 57 5.59 -1.21 9.56
CA ALA A 57 7.01 -1.22 9.23
C ALA A 57 7.48 -2.62 8.79
N GLY A 58 8.13 -2.71 7.63
CA GLY A 58 8.84 -3.90 7.15
C GLY A 58 10.23 -4.05 7.79
N GLU A 59 10.85 -2.94 8.17
CA GLU A 59 12.15 -2.86 8.84
C GLU A 59 12.14 -1.83 9.97
N LEU A 60 13.31 -1.50 10.54
CA LEU A 60 13.40 -0.37 11.46
C LEU A 60 13.27 0.93 10.67
N LEU A 61 12.17 1.66 10.85
CA LEU A 61 11.99 2.98 10.25
C LEU A 61 12.68 4.03 11.12
N VAL A 62 13.55 4.84 10.51
CA VAL A 62 14.29 5.90 11.19
C VAL A 62 13.65 7.25 10.89
N ILE A 63 13.54 8.10 11.92
CA ILE A 63 12.92 9.41 11.80
C ILE A 63 13.58 10.27 10.71
N GLY A 64 12.75 10.94 9.91
CA GLY A 64 13.16 11.82 8.82
C GLY A 64 13.56 11.11 7.53
N GLU A 65 13.56 9.77 7.49
CA GLU A 65 13.78 9.03 6.25
C GLU A 65 12.51 8.97 5.40
N VAL A 66 12.70 9.15 4.10
CA VAL A 66 11.70 8.87 3.07
C VAL A 66 11.50 7.37 2.97
N LEU A 67 10.24 6.96 2.86
CA LEU A 67 9.80 5.59 2.89
C LEU A 67 9.14 5.18 1.58
N GLN A 68 9.27 3.91 1.23
CA GLN A 68 8.53 3.27 0.14
C GLN A 68 7.75 2.03 0.61
N SER A 69 6.81 1.58 -0.21
CA SER A 69 6.13 0.30 -0.04
C SER A 69 7.13 -0.85 -0.01
N ALA A 70 6.71 -1.99 0.54
CA ALA A 70 7.43 -3.24 0.34
C ALA A 70 7.68 -3.50 -1.16
N THR A 71 8.79 -4.17 -1.47
CA THR A 71 9.12 -4.56 -2.84
C THR A 71 8.03 -5.48 -3.41
N PRO A 72 7.41 -5.14 -4.55
CA PRO A 72 6.43 -6.00 -5.19
C PRO A 72 7.04 -7.36 -5.57
N ILE A 73 6.25 -8.42 -5.43
CA ILE A 73 6.65 -9.76 -5.86
C ILE A 73 6.37 -9.87 -7.36
N ALA A 74 7.42 -9.89 -8.18
CA ALA A 74 7.28 -9.88 -9.64
C ALA A 74 6.51 -11.09 -10.20
N THR A 75 6.55 -12.24 -9.52
CA THR A 75 5.81 -13.45 -9.93
C THR A 75 4.32 -13.38 -9.65
N ASP A 76 3.86 -12.39 -8.88
CA ASP A 76 2.47 -12.27 -8.46
C ASP A 76 1.69 -11.29 -9.35
N ALA A 77 2.25 -11.00 -10.52
CA ALA A 77 1.64 -10.26 -11.59
C ALA A 77 1.14 -11.20 -12.70
N SER A 78 0.00 -10.84 -13.31
CA SER A 78 -0.63 -11.54 -14.43
C SER A 78 -0.75 -13.07 -14.24
N MET A 79 -1.22 -13.50 -13.08
CA MET A 79 -1.44 -14.92 -12.75
C MET A 79 -2.77 -15.41 -13.31
N ALA A 80 -2.78 -16.54 -14.01
CA ALA A 80 -3.99 -17.10 -14.61
C ALA A 80 -5.07 -17.40 -13.55
N CYS A 81 -6.27 -16.87 -13.76
CA CYS A 81 -7.45 -17.14 -12.94
C CYS A 81 -8.06 -18.51 -13.27
N ALA A 82 -8.86 -19.03 -12.34
CA ALA A 82 -9.85 -20.06 -12.62
C ALA A 82 -11.21 -19.42 -12.95
N VAL A 83 -12.17 -20.24 -13.36
CA VAL A 83 -13.54 -19.78 -13.60
C VAL A 83 -14.14 -19.26 -12.28
N GLY A 84 -14.65 -18.03 -12.32
CA GLY A 84 -15.37 -17.40 -11.21
C GLY A 84 -16.67 -16.81 -11.71
N VAL A 85 -17.74 -16.92 -10.93
CA VAL A 85 -19.06 -16.40 -11.31
C VAL A 85 -19.31 -15.04 -10.67
N VAL A 86 -20.17 -14.25 -11.32
CA VAL A 86 -20.60 -12.96 -10.77
C VAL A 86 -21.24 -13.18 -9.39
N GLY A 87 -20.83 -12.37 -8.41
CA GLY A 87 -21.28 -12.50 -7.02
C GLY A 87 -20.36 -13.32 -6.12
N ASP A 88 -19.38 -14.05 -6.67
CA ASP A 88 -18.37 -14.74 -5.87
C ASP A 88 -17.56 -13.74 -5.03
N ARG A 89 -17.31 -14.09 -3.76
CA ARG A 89 -16.47 -13.32 -2.83
C ARG A 89 -15.05 -13.85 -2.75
N ILE A 90 -14.67 -14.67 -3.71
CA ILE A 90 -13.34 -15.27 -3.80
C ILE A 90 -12.82 -15.11 -5.22
N VAL A 91 -11.50 -15.05 -5.35
CA VAL A 91 -10.83 -15.22 -6.64
C VAL A 91 -9.89 -16.41 -6.52
N THR A 92 -10.09 -17.38 -7.41
CA THR A 92 -9.27 -18.58 -7.51
C THR A 92 -8.30 -18.42 -8.67
N PHE A 93 -7.03 -18.77 -8.48
CA PHE A 93 -5.98 -18.57 -9.48
C PHE A 93 -4.88 -19.63 -9.36
N THR A 94 -3.94 -19.61 -10.31
CA THR A 94 -2.69 -20.38 -10.25
C THR A 94 -1.57 -19.45 -9.84
N HIS A 95 -0.98 -19.66 -8.67
CA HIS A 95 0.04 -18.76 -8.14
C HIS A 95 1.34 -18.86 -8.93
N GLY A 96 1.98 -17.72 -9.21
CA GLY A 96 3.13 -17.67 -10.13
C GLY A 96 4.33 -18.46 -9.64
N GLY A 97 4.80 -18.21 -8.41
CA GLY A 97 5.99 -18.92 -7.92
C GLY A 97 6.55 -18.52 -6.56
N ALA A 98 6.12 -17.41 -5.97
CA ALA A 98 6.56 -17.04 -4.63
C ALA A 98 5.93 -17.95 -3.56
N ILE A 99 6.52 -17.97 -2.37
CA ILE A 99 5.87 -18.50 -1.18
C ILE A 99 5.54 -17.29 -0.32
N THR A 100 4.26 -17.12 0.00
CA THR A 100 3.83 -16.08 0.92
C THR A 100 3.23 -16.70 2.17
N VAL A 101 3.45 -16.03 3.30
CA VAL A 101 2.81 -16.42 4.56
C VAL A 101 1.32 -16.11 4.52
N ILE A 102 0.57 -16.69 5.46
CA ILE A 102 -0.84 -16.38 5.63
C ILE A 102 -1.09 -14.87 5.70
N ASN A 103 -2.09 -14.38 4.97
CA ASN A 103 -2.51 -12.97 4.97
C ASN A 103 -1.43 -11.95 4.60
N PHE A 104 -0.42 -12.34 3.81
CA PHE A 104 0.57 -11.43 3.27
C PHE A 104 -0.04 -10.27 2.46
N PHE A 105 -1.10 -10.54 1.68
CA PHE A 105 -1.84 -9.56 0.87
C PHE A 105 -3.11 -9.02 1.53
N ALA A 106 -3.37 -9.30 2.81
CA ALA A 106 -4.55 -8.78 3.49
C ALA A 106 -4.55 -7.24 3.52
N GLU A 107 -5.72 -6.63 3.32
CA GLU A 107 -5.94 -5.19 3.11
C GLU A 107 -5.30 -4.59 1.84
N GLY A 108 -4.58 -5.40 1.06
CA GLY A 108 -4.08 -5.07 -0.27
C GLY A 108 -5.15 -5.24 -1.35
N TYR A 109 -4.68 -5.42 -2.59
CA TYR A 109 -5.51 -5.38 -3.78
C TYR A 109 -5.27 -6.58 -4.69
N GLY A 110 -6.35 -7.13 -5.23
CA GLY A 110 -6.35 -8.03 -6.38
C GLY A 110 -6.88 -7.28 -7.59
N ASN A 111 -6.03 -7.03 -8.57
CA ASN A 111 -6.38 -6.40 -9.83
C ASN A 111 -6.51 -7.45 -10.93
N ILE A 112 -7.63 -7.42 -11.66
CA ILE A 112 -7.77 -8.25 -12.87
C ILE A 112 -7.12 -7.50 -14.03
N SER A 113 -6.00 -8.03 -14.52
CA SER A 113 -5.14 -7.40 -15.52
C SER A 113 -5.45 -7.82 -16.95
N LEU A 114 -6.19 -8.92 -17.15
CA LEU A 114 -6.56 -9.43 -18.47
C LEU A 114 -8.02 -9.87 -18.54
N ASP A 115 -8.60 -9.77 -19.73
CA ASP A 115 -10.01 -10.04 -19.99
C ASP A 115 -10.38 -11.54 -20.01
N PRO A 116 -11.62 -11.87 -19.64
CA PRO A 116 -12.70 -10.98 -19.23
C PRO A 116 -12.51 -10.41 -17.81
N GLY A 117 -12.99 -9.18 -17.61
CA GLY A 117 -12.95 -8.52 -16.30
C GLY A 117 -11.74 -7.62 -16.09
N GLY A 118 -10.97 -7.31 -17.15
CA GLY A 118 -9.84 -6.39 -17.08
C GLY A 118 -10.21 -5.04 -16.46
N GLY A 119 -9.32 -4.51 -15.62
CA GLY A 119 -9.49 -3.24 -14.92
C GLY A 119 -10.33 -3.31 -13.64
N GLN A 120 -10.90 -4.47 -13.29
CA GLN A 120 -11.54 -4.63 -11.97
C GLN A 120 -10.47 -4.66 -10.88
N ASN A 121 -10.76 -4.03 -9.74
CA ASN A 121 -9.89 -4.01 -8.58
C ASN A 121 -10.71 -4.35 -7.33
N TYR A 122 -10.22 -5.32 -6.55
CA TYR A 122 -10.89 -5.81 -5.36
C TYR A 122 -9.96 -5.76 -4.16
N LYS A 123 -10.51 -5.40 -3.00
CA LYS A 123 -9.76 -5.38 -1.74
C LYS A 123 -9.74 -6.77 -1.14
N VAL A 124 -8.55 -7.23 -0.76
CA VAL A 124 -8.31 -8.59 -0.24
C VAL A 124 -8.54 -8.60 1.27
N ALA A 125 -9.38 -9.51 1.74
CA ALA A 125 -9.58 -9.76 3.17
C ALA A 125 -8.51 -10.67 3.75
N SER A 126 -8.32 -11.83 3.13
CA SER A 126 -7.48 -12.90 3.67
C SER A 126 -7.13 -13.92 2.59
N HIS A 127 -6.11 -14.71 2.86
CA HIS A 127 -5.76 -15.90 2.08
C HIS A 127 -4.92 -16.84 2.94
N ALA A 128 -4.96 -18.14 2.61
CA ALA A 128 -4.02 -19.10 3.17
C ALA A 128 -2.58 -18.78 2.70
N ALA A 129 -1.57 -19.39 3.32
CA ALA A 129 -0.22 -19.29 2.79
C ALA A 129 -0.19 -19.78 1.33
N LEU A 130 0.24 -18.91 0.41
CA LEU A 130 0.30 -19.24 -1.02
C LEU A 130 1.60 -19.99 -1.30
N LYS A 131 1.51 -21.01 -2.15
CA LYS A 131 2.63 -21.89 -2.47
C LYS A 131 3.00 -21.74 -3.94
N SER A 132 4.30 -21.85 -4.20
CA SER A 132 4.86 -21.77 -5.55
C SER A 132 4.10 -22.66 -6.54
N SER A 133 3.64 -22.08 -7.66
CA SER A 133 3.05 -22.80 -8.80
C SER A 133 1.84 -23.68 -8.46
N THR A 134 1.08 -23.31 -7.42
CA THR A 134 -0.10 -24.08 -6.99
C THR A 134 -1.35 -23.56 -7.69
N ALA A 135 -2.05 -24.46 -8.38
CA ALA A 135 -3.36 -24.18 -8.95
C ALA A 135 -4.44 -24.29 -7.88
N GLY A 136 -5.43 -23.40 -7.93
CA GLY A 136 -6.55 -23.41 -6.99
C GLY A 136 -6.28 -22.62 -5.70
N ASP A 137 -5.24 -21.79 -5.69
CA ASP A 137 -5.03 -20.82 -4.62
C ASP A 137 -6.15 -19.78 -4.63
N ILE A 138 -6.55 -19.33 -3.44
CA ILE A 138 -7.72 -18.49 -3.23
C ILE A 138 -7.35 -17.25 -2.44
N VAL A 139 -7.79 -16.09 -2.92
CA VAL A 139 -7.93 -14.87 -2.12
C VAL A 139 -9.39 -14.61 -1.80
N ASN A 140 -9.68 -14.33 -0.54
CA ASN A 140 -11.01 -13.91 -0.08
C ASN A 140 -11.12 -12.39 -0.21
N LEU A 141 -12.24 -11.92 -0.73
CA LEU A 141 -12.53 -10.48 -0.86
C LEU A 141 -13.14 -9.93 0.43
N ILE A 142 -12.89 -8.66 0.73
CA ILE A 142 -13.48 -7.96 1.88
C ILE A 142 -15.01 -7.89 1.76
N PRO A 143 -15.77 -7.87 2.89
CA PRO A 143 -17.20 -7.64 2.83
C PRO A 143 -17.56 -6.43 1.97
N GLY A 144 -18.55 -6.59 1.09
CA GLY A 144 -18.94 -5.58 0.11
C GLY A 144 -18.26 -5.72 -1.26
N HIS A 145 -17.18 -6.51 -1.37
CA HIS A 145 -16.56 -6.86 -2.65
C HIS A 145 -17.00 -8.25 -3.11
N ALA A 146 -17.40 -8.33 -4.37
CA ALA A 146 -17.71 -9.57 -5.07
C ALA A 146 -17.37 -9.39 -6.55
N LEU A 147 -17.11 -10.48 -7.26
CA LEU A 147 -16.86 -10.46 -8.69
C LEU A 147 -18.02 -9.77 -9.42
N ARG A 148 -17.72 -8.67 -10.12
CA ARG A 148 -18.69 -7.90 -10.90
C ARG A 148 -18.82 -8.42 -12.33
N VAL A 149 -17.79 -9.14 -12.80
CA VAL A 149 -17.70 -9.77 -14.11
C VAL A 149 -17.24 -11.22 -13.87
N ALA A 150 -17.81 -12.16 -14.62
CA ALA A 150 -17.39 -13.55 -14.57
C ALA A 150 -15.95 -13.67 -15.09
N LEU A 151 -15.11 -14.38 -14.34
CA LEU A 151 -13.72 -14.65 -14.73
C LEU A 151 -13.64 -15.99 -15.44
N THR A 152 -12.67 -16.11 -16.33
CA THR A 152 -12.36 -17.35 -17.03
C THR A 152 -10.88 -17.64 -16.92
N THR A 153 -10.44 -18.76 -17.50
CA THR A 153 -9.02 -19.12 -17.54
C THR A 153 -8.17 -18.22 -18.43
N THR A 154 -8.77 -17.26 -19.14
CA THR A 154 -8.05 -16.20 -19.86
C THR A 154 -7.94 -14.91 -19.05
N SER A 155 -8.65 -14.80 -17.94
CA SER A 155 -8.51 -13.67 -17.02
C SER A 155 -7.22 -13.84 -16.21
N ASP A 156 -6.52 -12.73 -15.98
CA ASP A 156 -5.30 -12.72 -15.16
C ASP A 156 -5.47 -11.83 -13.93
N LEU A 157 -4.90 -12.28 -12.81
CA LEU A 157 -4.89 -11.61 -11.51
C LEU A 157 -3.48 -11.11 -11.18
N THR A 158 -3.39 -9.85 -10.78
CA THR A 158 -2.19 -9.25 -10.18
C THR A 158 -2.49 -8.93 -8.71
N LEU A 159 -1.66 -9.44 -7.80
CA LEU A 159 -1.75 -9.14 -6.37
C LEU A 159 -0.76 -8.04 -6.00
N ALA A 160 -1.23 -7.07 -5.21
CA ALA A 160 -0.42 -6.00 -4.68
C ALA A 160 -0.72 -5.79 -3.19
N THR A 161 0.33 -5.62 -2.38
CA THR A 161 0.16 -5.22 -0.99
C THR A 161 -0.29 -3.75 -0.90
N HIS A 162 -0.86 -3.37 0.23
CA HIS A 162 -1.15 -1.95 0.48
C HIS A 162 0.16 -1.15 0.55
N VAL A 163 0.20 0.07 0.01
CA VAL A 163 1.43 0.92 0.01
C VAL A 163 1.98 1.14 1.42
N CYS A 164 1.09 1.20 2.41
CA CYS A 164 1.43 1.32 3.83
C CYS A 164 1.68 -0.02 4.56
N ASP A 165 1.73 -1.16 3.88
CA ASP A 165 2.09 -2.46 4.48
C ASP A 165 3.55 -2.83 4.20
N GLY A 166 4.28 -3.17 5.27
CA GLY A 166 5.69 -3.59 5.14
C GLY A 166 6.59 -2.46 4.61
N VAL A 167 6.28 -1.22 4.97
CA VAL A 167 7.02 -0.03 4.53
C VAL A 167 8.49 -0.12 4.92
N ILE A 168 9.38 0.28 4.02
CA ILE A 168 10.83 0.28 4.22
C ILE A 168 11.41 1.66 3.88
N THR A 169 12.59 1.94 4.40
CA THR A 169 13.38 3.11 4.01
C THR A 169 13.66 3.04 2.52
N MET A 170 13.44 4.16 1.83
CA MET A 170 13.66 4.29 0.40
C MET A 170 15.13 4.01 0.07
N PRO A 171 15.46 2.89 -0.59
CA PRO A 171 16.83 2.62 -1.01
C PRO A 171 17.23 3.56 -2.15
N ALA A 172 18.54 3.71 -2.38
CA ALA A 172 19.07 4.53 -3.48
C ALA A 172 18.62 4.05 -4.89
N THR A 173 18.11 2.81 -4.98
CA THR A 173 17.46 2.26 -6.16
C THR A 173 16.00 1.94 -5.82
N PRO A 174 15.02 2.75 -6.23
CA PRO A 174 13.60 2.55 -5.96
C PRO A 174 13.15 1.11 -6.20
N LEU A 175 12.46 0.51 -5.23
CA LEU A 175 11.87 -0.84 -5.34
C LEU A 175 10.34 -0.82 -5.26
N GLY A 176 9.74 0.31 -4.91
CA GLY A 176 8.30 0.44 -4.70
C GLY A 176 7.80 1.88 -4.80
N ALA A 177 6.52 2.06 -4.54
CA ALA A 177 5.90 3.39 -4.52
C ALA A 177 6.26 4.13 -3.23
N LEU A 178 6.36 5.46 -3.28
CA LEU A 178 6.58 6.25 -2.06
C LEU A 178 5.40 6.07 -1.10
N ALA A 179 5.71 5.82 0.18
CA ALA A 179 4.71 5.59 1.22
C ALA A 179 4.56 6.80 2.15
N GLY A 180 5.61 7.59 2.36
CA GLY A 180 5.62 8.75 3.24
C GLY A 180 7.01 9.04 3.81
N VAL A 181 7.05 9.76 4.93
CA VAL A 181 8.26 10.03 5.72
C VAL A 181 8.04 9.56 7.16
N ALA A 182 9.05 8.90 7.75
CA ALA A 182 8.99 8.46 9.14
C ALA A 182 9.04 9.66 10.10
N VAL A 183 8.08 9.75 11.03
CA VAL A 183 8.03 10.80 12.07
C VAL A 183 8.42 10.30 13.46
N SER A 184 8.69 9.01 13.59
CA SER A 184 9.15 8.35 14.82
C SER A 184 9.89 7.07 14.46
N LEU A 185 10.69 6.55 15.39
CA LEU A 185 11.25 5.21 15.26
C LEU A 185 10.12 4.16 15.33
N ILE A 186 10.02 3.32 14.30
CA ILE A 186 9.05 2.22 14.27
C ILE A 186 9.83 0.92 14.02
N ALA A 187 9.86 0.04 15.01
CA ALA A 187 10.55 -1.24 14.88
C ALA A 187 9.87 -2.14 13.82
N SER A 188 10.64 -3.04 13.21
CA SER A 188 10.13 -4.00 12.22
C SER A 188 8.92 -4.78 12.75
N GLY A 189 7.90 -4.91 11.91
CA GLY A 189 6.64 -5.57 12.21
C GLY A 189 5.72 -4.79 13.16
N LYS A 190 6.10 -3.59 13.60
CA LYS A 190 5.23 -2.69 14.39
C LYS A 190 4.50 -1.71 13.48
N PHE A 191 3.49 -1.06 14.06
CA PHE A 191 2.66 -0.10 13.37
C PHE A 191 2.89 1.30 13.92
N GLY A 192 2.71 2.30 13.08
CA GLY A 192 2.81 3.70 13.45
C GLY A 192 2.30 4.62 12.35
N TRP A 193 2.37 5.93 12.63
CA TRP A 193 1.99 6.96 11.68
C TRP A 193 3.20 7.40 10.87
N ILE A 194 3.01 7.53 9.56
CA ILE A 194 3.97 8.14 8.64
C ILE A 194 3.36 9.39 8.05
N GLN A 195 4.16 10.42 7.81
CA GLN A 195 3.66 11.68 7.25
C GLN A 195 3.67 11.60 5.72
N THR A 196 2.56 12.00 5.09
CA THR A 196 2.42 11.99 3.63
C THR A 196 2.24 13.39 3.05
N HIS A 197 1.88 14.37 3.87
CA HIS A 197 1.66 15.73 3.39
C HIS A 197 1.99 16.80 4.44
N GLY A 198 2.36 17.99 3.96
CA GLY A 198 2.61 19.18 4.77
C GLY A 198 4.05 19.29 5.27
N MET A 199 4.30 20.26 6.14
CA MET A 199 5.65 20.54 6.67
C MET A 199 6.21 19.35 7.44
N GLY A 200 7.36 18.85 7.03
CA GLY A 200 8.06 17.75 7.66
C GLY A 200 9.58 17.93 7.61
N SER A 201 10.25 17.19 8.49
CA SER A 201 11.71 17.16 8.61
C SER A 201 12.23 15.94 7.87
N VAL A 202 13.04 16.15 6.81
CA VAL A 202 13.50 15.06 5.92
C VAL A 202 15.02 15.08 5.78
N LEU A 203 15.67 13.92 5.88
CA LEU A 203 17.11 13.79 5.71
C LEU A 203 17.53 14.26 4.31
N SER A 204 18.52 15.15 4.23
CA SER A 204 19.06 15.67 2.97
C SER A 204 20.41 15.05 2.65
N ALA A 205 20.59 14.52 1.44
CA ALA A 205 21.87 13.98 0.94
C ALA A 205 22.61 14.95 0.01
N ALA A 206 22.00 16.09 -0.30
CA ALA A 206 22.63 17.21 -1.00
C ALA A 206 21.96 18.51 -0.55
N SER A 207 22.65 19.64 -0.73
CA SER A 207 22.09 20.94 -0.37
C SER A 207 20.78 21.22 -1.11
N THR A 208 19.72 21.50 -0.36
CA THR A 208 18.42 21.87 -0.93
C THR A 208 18.39 23.34 -1.31
N VAL A 209 17.48 23.72 -2.19
CA VAL A 209 17.25 25.11 -2.58
C VAL A 209 15.81 25.44 -2.29
N SER A 210 15.57 26.47 -1.47
CA SER A 210 14.22 26.95 -1.16
C SER A 210 13.38 27.14 -2.43
N GLY A 211 12.16 26.62 -2.42
CA GLY A 211 11.20 26.69 -3.52
C GLY A 211 11.39 25.61 -4.61
N ASN A 212 12.48 24.85 -4.60
CA ASN A 212 12.69 23.78 -5.57
C ASN A 212 12.10 22.45 -5.10
N ASN A 213 11.69 21.64 -6.07
CA ASN A 213 11.29 20.26 -5.81
C ASN A 213 12.48 19.45 -5.31
N VAL A 214 12.22 18.63 -4.29
CA VAL A 214 13.14 17.63 -3.79
C VAL A 214 12.60 16.24 -4.11
N GLY A 215 13.50 15.34 -4.48
CA GLY A 215 13.18 13.95 -4.79
C GLY A 215 14.08 12.99 -4.03
N CYS A 216 13.71 11.72 -4.02
CA CYS A 216 14.55 10.65 -3.48
C CYS A 216 15.88 10.63 -4.25
N LEU A 217 17.02 10.67 -3.55
CA LEU A 217 18.32 10.62 -4.24
C LEU A 217 18.52 9.24 -4.88
N LEU A 218 18.66 9.21 -6.20
CA LEU A 218 18.88 7.99 -6.99
C LEU A 218 20.37 7.74 -7.20
N THR A 219 20.79 6.47 -7.11
CA THR A 219 22.14 5.96 -7.44
C THR A 219 23.29 6.60 -6.65
N GLY A 220 23.84 5.88 -5.66
CA GLY A 220 25.00 6.32 -4.86
C GLY A 220 24.67 7.29 -3.73
N GLY A 221 23.38 7.55 -3.49
CA GLY A 221 22.88 8.38 -2.39
C GLY A 221 22.68 7.64 -1.07
N THR A 222 22.53 8.41 0.01
CA THR A 222 22.11 7.89 1.32
C THR A 222 20.65 7.44 1.25
N ALA A 223 20.36 6.22 1.70
CA ALA A 223 19.00 5.70 1.76
C ALA A 223 18.11 6.60 2.64
N GLY A 224 16.84 6.74 2.26
CA GLY A 224 15.87 7.58 2.95
C GLY A 224 16.10 9.09 2.78
N ALA A 225 17.13 9.52 2.06
CA ALA A 225 17.45 10.93 1.91
C ALA A 225 16.89 11.55 0.63
N VAL A 226 16.68 12.87 0.68
CA VAL A 226 16.29 13.69 -0.46
C VAL A 226 17.44 14.53 -1.00
N ALA A 227 17.31 14.94 -2.25
CA ALA A 227 18.18 15.90 -2.91
C ALA A 227 17.35 16.78 -3.85
N PRO A 228 17.88 17.91 -4.34
CA PRO A 228 17.27 18.63 -5.45
C PRO A 228 16.98 17.69 -6.62
N LEU A 229 15.83 17.87 -7.25
CA LEU A 229 15.43 17.06 -8.39
C LEU A 229 16.47 17.17 -9.53
N SER A 230 17.04 16.05 -9.95
CA SER A 230 18.06 15.98 -11.00
C SER A 230 17.57 15.29 -12.28
N ALA A 231 16.43 14.59 -12.22
CA ALA A 231 15.79 13.96 -13.36
C ALA A 231 14.26 14.00 -13.25
N ALA A 232 13.57 14.12 -14.39
CA ALA A 232 12.11 14.12 -14.43
C ALA A 232 11.48 12.78 -14.00
N THR A 233 12.24 11.70 -14.05
CA THR A 233 11.81 10.35 -13.62
C THR A 233 12.03 10.09 -12.13
N GLN A 234 12.63 11.04 -11.41
CA GLN A 234 12.93 10.90 -9.99
C GLN A 234 11.64 11.05 -9.16
N PRO A 235 11.37 10.15 -8.20
CA PRO A 235 10.21 10.28 -7.33
C PRO A 235 10.27 11.58 -6.53
N VAL A 236 9.29 12.45 -6.75
CA VAL A 236 9.18 13.74 -6.05
C VAL A 236 8.61 13.51 -4.65
N VAL A 237 9.29 14.04 -3.63
CA VAL A 237 8.90 13.93 -2.22
C VAL A 237 8.14 15.18 -1.77
N GLY A 238 8.52 16.34 -2.31
CA GLY A 238 7.92 17.62 -1.94
C GLY A 238 8.72 18.82 -2.42
N VAL A 239 8.52 19.95 -1.76
CA VAL A 239 9.20 21.22 -2.05
C VAL A 239 9.98 21.70 -0.84
N ALA A 240 11.26 22.02 -1.02
CA ALA A 240 12.08 22.58 0.05
C ALA A 240 11.57 23.97 0.45
N GLN A 241 11.35 24.17 1.75
CA GLN A 241 10.91 25.45 2.30
C GLN A 241 12.11 26.32 2.67
N VAL A 242 13.14 25.68 3.22
CA VAL A 242 14.42 26.29 3.58
C VAL A 242 15.54 25.56 2.85
N ALA A 243 16.58 26.30 2.46
CA ALA A 243 17.81 25.74 1.92
C ALA A 243 18.64 25.19 3.08
N GLU A 244 18.99 23.91 2.99
CA GLU A 244 19.61 23.15 4.07
C GLU A 244 20.80 22.37 3.49
N GLY A 245 21.77 22.05 4.35
CA GLY A 245 23.02 21.39 3.97
C GLY A 245 22.89 19.88 3.75
N THR A 246 23.98 19.29 3.25
CA THR A 246 24.11 17.84 3.15
C THR A 246 24.26 17.22 4.53
N GLY A 247 23.51 16.15 4.81
CA GLY A 247 23.51 15.45 6.11
C GLY A 247 22.59 16.08 7.15
N GLU A 248 21.89 17.16 6.79
CA GLU A 248 20.96 17.87 7.66
C GLU A 248 19.52 17.42 7.45
N PHE A 249 18.65 17.71 8.41
CA PHE A 249 17.22 17.46 8.30
C PHE A 249 16.52 18.70 7.80
N GLY A 250 16.12 18.67 6.53
CA GLY A 250 15.55 19.84 5.87
C GLY A 250 14.06 20.00 6.09
N ALA A 251 13.63 21.27 6.14
CA ALA A 251 12.22 21.64 6.17
C ALA A 251 11.60 21.47 4.78
N ILE A 252 10.87 20.38 4.57
CA ILE A 252 10.22 20.03 3.30
C ILE A 252 8.70 20.09 3.46
N ASN A 253 8.03 20.74 2.52
CA ASN A 253 6.59 20.59 2.36
C ASN A 253 6.32 19.31 1.56
N ILE A 254 5.98 18.22 2.26
CA ILE A 254 5.81 16.87 1.71
C ILE A 254 4.52 16.80 0.88
N THR A 255 4.55 16.07 -0.24
CA THR A 255 3.42 15.92 -1.17
C THR A 255 3.29 14.48 -1.72
N ILE A 256 3.35 13.46 -0.84
CA ILE A 256 3.28 12.02 -1.17
C ILE A 256 1.82 11.50 -1.02
N ASP A 257 0.82 12.35 -1.28
CA ASP A 257 -0.61 11.99 -1.17
C ASP A 257 -1.17 11.43 -2.48
#